data_AF-A0A4Y7PIW1-F1
#
_entry.id   AF-A0A4Y7PIW1-F1
#
_cell.length_a   1.000
_cell.length_b   1.000
_cell.length_c   1.000
_cell.angle_alpha   90.00
_cell.angle_beta   90.00
_cell.angle_gamma   90.00
#
_symmetry.space_group_name_H-M   'P 1'
#
loop_
_entity.id
_entity.type
_entity.pdbx_description
1 polymer ?
#
loop_
_entity_poly.entity_id
_entity_poly.type
_entity_poly.pdbx_seq_one_letter_code
_entity_poly.pdbx_strand_id
1 'polypeptide(L)'
;ISLLGTTMSLTVFNRSGAITSASFDVHEQPELFLRVAIGILFLPDAYLGYDQTVDLINNEIYVKGMKYQIDSIIYQEPSLRGRGTICFKVYVNGKLYVIKDSWVDMSRAVKEWELLDEIKGIANVAEVIDHEVVQIGNDEDSTARDLNLVTTSHNVEIRNHVRMVISPYGSHIYQFRSKKELLHAFIDVIKG
;
A
#
# COMPACT_ATOMS: atom_id res chain seq x y z
N ILE A 1 -3.39 -19.03 7.86
CA ILE A 1 -3.72 -20.15 8.77
C ILE A 1 -2.74 -21.27 8.47
N SER A 2 -2.19 -21.90 9.49
CA SER A 2 -1.49 -23.18 9.37
C SER A 2 -2.34 -24.25 10.06
N LEU A 3 -2.55 -25.38 9.41
CA LEU A 3 -3.15 -26.57 10.01
C LEU A 3 -2.29 -27.78 9.64
N LEU A 4 -1.54 -28.29 10.62
CA LEU A 4 -0.63 -29.41 10.47
C LEU A 4 -1.11 -30.55 11.35
N GLY A 5 -1.66 -31.59 10.73
CA GLY A 5 -2.41 -32.61 11.45
C GLY A 5 -3.62 -31.98 12.15
N THR A 6 -3.65 -32.08 13.47
CA THR A 6 -4.71 -31.51 14.32
C THR A 6 -4.33 -30.13 14.89
N THR A 7 -3.07 -29.70 14.72
CA THR A 7 -2.57 -28.46 15.29
C THR A 7 -2.79 -27.28 14.35
N MET A 8 -3.55 -26.28 14.80
CA MET A 8 -3.83 -25.05 14.07
C MET A 8 -3.09 -23.85 14.69
N SER A 9 -2.62 -22.93 13.85
CA SER A 9 -2.23 -21.58 14.25
C SER A 9 -2.68 -20.51 13.24
N LEU A 10 -2.85 -19.29 13.72
CA LEU A 10 -3.23 -18.14 12.91
C LEU A 10 -2.04 -17.19 12.81
N THR A 11 -1.81 -16.67 11.61
CA THR A 11 -0.78 -15.67 11.37
C THR A 11 -1.39 -14.50 10.62
N VAL A 12 -1.25 -13.31 11.17
CA VAL A 12 -1.52 -12.04 10.51
C VAL A 12 -0.19 -11.53 9.95
N PHE A 13 -0.14 -11.35 8.63
CA PHE A 13 0.99 -10.71 7.96
C PHE A 13 0.63 -9.26 7.70
N ASN A 14 1.54 -8.36 8.06
CA ASN A 14 1.41 -6.95 7.73
C ASN A 14 2.75 -6.42 7.22
N ARG A 15 2.79 -5.11 6.98
CA ARG A 15 3.94 -4.46 6.34
C ARG A 15 5.13 -4.24 7.26
N SER A 16 4.98 -4.53 8.55
CA SER A 16 6.03 -4.50 9.56
C SER A 16 6.51 -5.90 9.97
N GLY A 17 5.79 -6.95 9.61
CA GLY A 17 6.17 -8.33 9.92
C GLY A 17 5.00 -9.30 9.97
N ALA A 18 5.09 -10.27 10.87
CA ALA A 18 4.06 -11.27 11.09
C ALA A 18 3.79 -11.45 12.58
N ILE A 19 2.52 -11.64 12.92
CA ILE A 19 2.05 -11.94 14.27
C ILE A 19 1.38 -13.31 14.21
N THR A 20 1.87 -14.26 15.01
CA THR A 20 1.37 -15.63 15.03
C THR A 20 0.78 -15.94 16.40
N SER A 21 -0.43 -16.51 16.41
CA SER A 21 -1.08 -16.98 17.62
C SER A 21 -0.33 -18.16 18.23
N ALA A 22 -0.62 -18.47 19.51
CA ALA A 22 -0.35 -19.80 20.01
C ALA A 22 -1.05 -20.85 19.15
N SER A 23 -0.43 -22.02 19.00
CA SER A 23 -1.06 -23.14 18.32
C SER A 23 -2.03 -23.88 19.25
N PHE A 24 -3.07 -24.48 18.70
CA PHE A 24 -4.04 -25.27 19.45
C PHE A 24 -4.46 -26.52 18.66
N ASP A 25 -4.88 -27.58 19.38
CA ASP A 25 -5.46 -28.77 18.75
C ASP A 25 -6.94 -28.53 18.43
N VAL A 26 -7.34 -28.74 17.18
CA VAL A 26 -8.71 -28.48 16.71
C VAL A 26 -9.75 -29.46 17.25
N HIS A 27 -9.35 -30.65 17.70
CA HIS A 27 -10.24 -31.63 18.31
C HIS A 27 -10.36 -31.42 19.82
N GLU A 28 -9.30 -30.95 20.48
CA GLU A 28 -9.37 -30.57 21.90
C GLU A 28 -10.11 -29.23 22.09
N GLN A 29 -9.98 -28.30 21.15
CA GLN A 29 -10.61 -26.97 21.18
C GLN A 29 -11.47 -26.70 19.94
N PRO A 30 -12.54 -27.47 19.70
CA PRO A 30 -13.36 -27.37 18.49
C PRO A 30 -14.11 -26.03 18.41
N GLU A 31 -14.45 -25.42 19.54
CA GLU A 31 -15.08 -24.10 19.57
C GLU A 31 -14.15 -23.01 19.00
N LEU A 32 -12.84 -23.09 19.29
CA LEU A 32 -11.87 -22.13 18.76
C LEU A 32 -11.68 -22.34 17.25
N PHE A 33 -11.63 -23.60 16.80
CA PHE A 33 -11.61 -23.93 15.38
C PHE A 33 -12.83 -23.35 14.64
N LEU A 34 -14.04 -23.54 15.19
CA LEU A 34 -15.27 -23.01 14.60
C LEU A 34 -15.28 -21.48 14.58
N ARG A 35 -14.80 -20.81 15.64
CA ARG A 35 -14.68 -19.34 15.67
C ARG A 35 -13.79 -18.83 14.55
N VAL A 36 -12.66 -19.50 14.29
CA VAL A 36 -11.75 -19.14 13.20
C VAL A 36 -12.43 -19.35 11.85
N ALA A 37 -13.05 -20.50 11.63
CA ALA A 37 -13.74 -20.81 10.38
C ALA A 37 -14.89 -19.83 10.08
N ILE A 38 -15.75 -19.57 11.07
CA ILE A 38 -16.84 -18.60 10.96
C ILE A 38 -16.28 -17.19 10.72
N GLY A 39 -15.21 -16.81 11.43
CA GLY A 39 -14.56 -15.52 11.24
C GLY A 39 -14.13 -15.31 9.79
N ILE A 40 -13.43 -16.27 9.20
CA ILE A 40 -12.95 -16.14 7.81
C ILE A 40 -14.08 -16.12 6.79
N LEU A 41 -15.16 -16.85 7.04
CA LEU A 41 -16.28 -16.95 6.11
C LEU A 41 -17.22 -15.74 6.15
N PHE A 42 -17.32 -15.05 7.29
CA PHE A 42 -18.39 -14.08 7.53
C PHE A 42 -17.92 -12.72 8.05
N LEU A 43 -16.64 -12.55 8.39
CA LEU A 43 -16.14 -11.21 8.73
C LEU A 43 -16.22 -10.31 7.50
N PRO A 44 -16.55 -9.01 7.68
CA PRO A 44 -16.47 -8.04 6.61
C PRO A 44 -15.06 -8.00 6.01
N ASP A 45 -14.97 -7.75 4.70
CA ASP A 45 -13.72 -7.76 3.94
C ASP A 45 -12.61 -6.89 4.58
N ALA A 46 -12.97 -5.76 5.21
CA ALA A 46 -12.05 -4.91 5.95
C ALA A 46 -11.28 -5.65 7.06
N TYR A 47 -11.93 -6.58 7.77
CA TYR A 47 -11.31 -7.40 8.80
C TYR A 47 -10.50 -8.57 8.24
N LEU A 48 -10.70 -8.91 6.97
CA LEU A 48 -9.90 -9.89 6.23
C LEU A 48 -8.68 -9.25 5.55
N GLY A 49 -8.51 -7.93 5.71
CA GLY A 49 -7.38 -7.17 5.17
C GLY A 49 -7.61 -6.64 3.75
N TYR A 50 -8.85 -6.64 3.25
CA TYR A 50 -9.16 -6.00 1.98
C TYR A 50 -9.25 -4.48 2.14
N ASP A 51 -8.64 -3.80 1.19
CA ASP A 51 -8.81 -2.37 1.04
C ASP A 51 -10.13 -2.04 0.35
N GLN A 52 -11.05 -1.42 1.10
CA GLN A 52 -12.40 -1.10 0.62
C GLN A 52 -12.44 0.08 -0.37
N THR A 53 -11.32 0.79 -0.54
CA THR A 53 -11.20 1.92 -1.46
C THR A 53 -10.66 1.52 -2.83
N VAL A 54 -10.38 0.23 -3.04
CA VAL A 54 -9.98 -0.33 -4.33
C VAL A 54 -11.07 -1.31 -4.81
N ASP A 55 -11.70 -0.98 -5.93
CA ASP A 55 -12.66 -1.85 -6.60
C ASP A 55 -11.98 -2.56 -7.77
N LEU A 56 -11.60 -3.81 -7.56
CA LEU A 56 -10.94 -4.62 -8.58
C LEU A 56 -11.88 -5.09 -9.69
N ILE A 57 -13.20 -5.08 -9.47
CA ILE A 57 -14.18 -5.49 -10.49
C ILE A 57 -14.33 -4.36 -11.51
N ASN A 58 -14.47 -3.13 -11.01
CA ASN A 58 -14.63 -1.95 -11.84
C ASN A 58 -13.28 -1.31 -12.22
N ASN A 59 -12.16 -1.82 -11.71
CA ASN A 59 -10.82 -1.22 -11.83
C ASN A 59 -10.83 0.25 -11.38
N GLU A 60 -11.36 0.51 -10.20
CA GLU A 60 -11.45 1.85 -9.62
C GLU A 60 -10.64 1.93 -8.32
N ILE A 61 -10.10 3.11 -8.05
CA ILE A 61 -9.46 3.43 -6.78
C ILE A 61 -9.93 4.80 -6.30
N TYR A 62 -10.21 4.89 -5.01
CA TYR A 62 -10.71 6.10 -4.38
C TYR A 62 -9.61 6.71 -3.52
N VAL A 63 -9.37 8.01 -3.71
CA VAL A 63 -8.44 8.80 -2.90
C VAL A 63 -9.17 10.05 -2.42
N LYS A 64 -9.29 10.24 -1.10
CA LYS A 64 -10.12 11.27 -0.45
C LYS A 64 -11.55 11.36 -1.01
N GLY A 65 -12.13 10.20 -1.34
CA GLY A 65 -13.47 10.12 -1.94
C GLY A 65 -13.54 10.51 -3.42
N MET A 66 -12.43 10.95 -4.04
CA MET A 66 -12.34 11.12 -5.48
C MET A 66 -12.05 9.80 -6.16
N LYS A 67 -12.83 9.50 -7.20
CA LYS A 67 -12.73 8.27 -7.98
C LYS A 67 -11.75 8.40 -9.13
N TYR A 68 -10.84 7.45 -9.25
CA TYR A 68 -9.90 7.32 -10.36
C TYR A 68 -10.08 5.97 -11.06
N GLN A 69 -10.11 5.99 -12.39
CA GLN A 69 -10.14 4.76 -13.18
C GLN A 69 -8.72 4.21 -13.30
N ILE A 70 -8.48 2.99 -12.86
CA ILE A 70 -7.21 2.28 -13.04
C ILE A 70 -7.10 1.84 -14.51
N ASP A 71 -6.06 2.33 -15.19
CA ASP A 71 -5.71 1.91 -16.54
C ASP A 71 -4.75 0.70 -16.49
N SER A 72 -3.71 0.80 -15.67
CA SER A 72 -2.72 -0.28 -15.51
C SER A 72 -1.88 -0.12 -14.25
N ILE A 73 -1.28 -1.21 -13.79
CA ILE A 73 -0.21 -1.19 -12.78
C ILE A 73 1.12 -0.97 -13.52
N ILE A 74 1.81 0.12 -13.21
CA ILE A 74 3.10 0.48 -13.84
C ILE A 74 4.31 0.07 -12.99
N TYR A 75 4.09 -0.23 -11.70
CA TYR A 75 5.09 -0.77 -10.80
C TYR A 75 4.42 -1.49 -9.63
N GLN A 76 5.00 -2.60 -9.19
CA GLN A 76 4.59 -3.33 -7.98
C GLN A 76 5.82 -3.94 -7.31
N GLU A 77 6.08 -3.57 -6.06
CA GLU A 77 7.17 -4.13 -5.27
C GLU A 77 6.77 -5.55 -4.81
N PRO A 78 7.58 -6.60 -5.08
CA PRO A 78 7.23 -7.99 -4.74
C PRO A 78 7.47 -8.33 -3.25
N SER A 79 7.82 -7.34 -2.42
CA SER A 79 8.18 -7.55 -1.01
C SER A 79 6.93 -7.74 -0.15
N LEU A 80 6.97 -8.64 0.85
CA LEU A 80 5.88 -8.84 1.82
C LEU A 80 6.01 -7.96 3.08
N ARG A 81 7.22 -7.47 3.36
CA ARG A 81 7.52 -6.50 4.43
C ARG A 81 8.16 -5.25 3.83
N GLY A 82 7.91 -4.10 4.44
CA GLY A 82 8.48 -2.83 4.00
C GLY A 82 7.43 -1.97 3.32
N ARG A 83 7.79 -1.30 2.22
CA ARG A 83 6.94 -0.29 1.58
C ARG A 83 5.80 -0.89 0.75
N GLY A 84 6.05 -2.00 0.07
CA GLY A 84 5.01 -2.71 -0.69
C GLY A 84 4.44 -1.81 -1.79
N THR A 85 5.28 -0.95 -2.35
CA THR A 85 4.81 0.14 -3.22
C THR A 85 4.15 -0.41 -4.47
N ILE A 86 2.96 0.08 -4.76
CA ILE A 86 2.24 -0.13 -6.03
C ILE A 86 2.05 1.24 -6.68
N CYS A 87 2.36 1.36 -7.97
CA CYS A 87 2.03 2.54 -8.74
C CYS A 87 0.99 2.19 -9.79
N PHE A 88 -0.15 2.84 -9.72
CA PHE A 88 -1.23 2.74 -10.69
C PHE A 88 -1.14 3.90 -11.66
N LYS A 89 -1.16 3.62 -12.96
CA LYS A 89 -1.53 4.61 -13.95
C LYS A 89 -3.05 4.72 -13.94
N VAL A 90 -3.54 5.93 -13.68
CA VAL A 90 -4.97 6.18 -13.54
C VAL A 90 -5.43 7.34 -14.39
N TYR A 91 -6.73 7.39 -14.64
CA TYR A 91 -7.38 8.42 -15.44
C TYR A 91 -8.59 9.00 -14.71
N VAL A 92 -8.70 10.33 -14.72
CA VAL A 92 -9.89 11.05 -14.26
C VAL A 92 -10.05 12.34 -15.07
N ASN A 93 -11.29 12.66 -15.47
CA ASN A 93 -11.65 13.92 -16.15
C ASN A 93 -10.75 14.29 -17.34
N GLY A 94 -10.44 13.36 -18.25
CA GLY A 94 -9.60 13.71 -19.42
C GLY A 94 -8.10 13.55 -19.20
N LYS A 95 -7.62 13.38 -17.96
CA LYS A 95 -6.21 13.50 -17.61
C LYS A 95 -5.65 12.25 -16.91
N LEU A 96 -4.39 11.94 -17.22
CA LEU A 96 -3.63 10.86 -16.61
C LEU A 96 -2.91 11.32 -15.34
N TYR A 97 -2.87 10.43 -14.36
CA TYR A 97 -2.16 10.58 -13.10
C TYR A 97 -1.48 9.27 -12.73
N VAL A 98 -0.60 9.34 -11.73
CA VAL A 98 -0.07 8.16 -11.04
C VAL A 98 -0.60 8.17 -9.62
N ILE A 99 -1.23 7.09 -9.19
CA ILE A 99 -1.44 6.84 -7.75
C ILE A 99 -0.29 5.97 -7.27
N LYS A 100 0.52 6.52 -6.38
CA LYS A 100 1.56 5.78 -5.66
C LYS A 100 1.00 5.38 -4.31
N ASP A 101 0.77 4.09 -4.16
CA ASP A 101 0.26 3.40 -2.99
C ASP A 101 1.43 2.75 -2.25
N SER A 102 1.62 3.06 -0.96
CA SER A 102 2.78 2.56 -0.21
C SER A 102 2.61 2.64 1.30
N TRP A 103 3.38 1.80 1.99
CA TRP A 103 3.46 1.78 3.45
C TRP A 103 4.66 2.55 3.95
N VAL A 104 4.38 3.63 4.67
CA VAL A 104 5.36 4.64 5.08
C VAL A 104 5.70 4.45 6.55
N ASP A 105 7.00 4.30 6.83
CA ASP A 105 7.52 4.25 8.19
C ASP A 105 7.31 5.59 8.90
N MET A 106 6.56 5.55 10.00
CA MET A 106 6.16 6.74 10.74
C MET A 106 7.32 7.38 11.49
N SER A 107 8.40 6.64 11.77
CA SER A 107 9.61 7.18 12.41
C SER A 107 10.43 8.11 11.51
N ARG A 108 10.18 8.11 10.19
CA ARG A 108 10.88 9.01 9.26
C ARG A 108 10.54 10.47 9.54
N ALA A 109 11.57 11.28 9.72
CA ALA A 109 11.43 12.71 10.05
C ALA A 109 10.73 13.52 8.94
N VAL A 110 10.98 13.18 7.67
CA VAL A 110 10.39 13.86 6.53
C VAL A 110 9.75 12.84 5.60
N LYS A 111 8.54 13.15 5.14
CA LYS A 111 7.74 12.31 4.26
C LYS A 111 7.85 12.78 2.81
N GLU A 112 7.65 11.85 1.88
CA GLU A 112 7.84 12.13 0.45
C GLU A 112 6.86 13.19 -0.07
N TRP A 113 5.62 13.20 0.40
CA TRP A 113 4.64 14.20 -0.01
C TRP A 113 4.97 15.60 0.51
N GLU A 114 5.62 15.72 1.67
CA GLU A 114 6.07 17.01 2.21
C GLU A 114 7.17 17.60 1.34
N LEU A 115 8.17 16.79 0.99
CA LEU A 115 9.26 17.21 0.09
C LEU A 115 8.76 17.61 -1.29
N LEU A 116 7.81 16.85 -1.85
CA LEU A 116 7.26 17.14 -3.17
C LEU A 116 6.34 18.38 -3.17
N ASP A 117 5.69 18.69 -2.04
CA ASP A 117 4.90 19.91 -1.90
C ASP A 117 5.81 21.16 -1.80
N GLU A 118 6.96 21.06 -1.12
CA GLU A 118 7.96 22.14 -1.04
C GLU A 118 8.54 22.55 -2.40
N ILE A 119 8.62 21.62 -3.34
CA ILE A 119 9.21 21.84 -4.68
C ILE A 119 8.16 21.97 -5.79
N LYS A 120 6.90 22.19 -5.42
CA LYS A 120 5.79 22.35 -6.36
C LYS A 120 6.00 23.55 -7.28
N GLY A 121 5.64 23.42 -8.55
CA GLY A 121 5.83 24.45 -9.57
C GLY A 121 7.23 24.55 -10.16
N ILE A 122 8.20 23.72 -9.72
CA ILE A 122 9.48 23.60 -10.43
C ILE A 122 9.24 22.91 -11.78
N ALA A 123 9.67 23.57 -12.85
CA ALA A 123 9.53 23.05 -14.20
C ALA A 123 10.15 21.64 -14.31
N ASN A 124 9.44 20.73 -14.99
CA ASN A 124 9.85 19.35 -15.25
C ASN A 124 9.97 18.44 -14.02
N VAL A 125 9.51 18.87 -12.83
CA VAL A 125 9.38 18.02 -11.64
C VAL A 125 7.94 17.56 -11.50
N ALA A 126 7.73 16.30 -11.11
CA ALA A 126 6.40 15.77 -10.85
C ALA A 126 5.83 16.38 -9.56
N GLU A 127 4.56 16.75 -9.61
CA GLU A 127 3.83 17.39 -8.52
C GLU A 127 2.91 16.39 -7.81
N VAL A 128 2.86 16.51 -6.49
CA VAL A 128 1.80 15.89 -5.70
C VAL A 128 0.55 16.75 -5.82
N ILE A 129 -0.49 16.14 -6.39
CA ILE A 129 -1.82 16.73 -6.54
C ILE A 129 -2.61 16.55 -5.26
N ASP A 130 -2.52 15.35 -4.68
CA ASP A 130 -3.16 15.01 -3.42
C ASP A 130 -2.40 13.88 -2.71
N HIS A 131 -2.62 13.73 -1.42
CA HIS A 131 -2.13 12.58 -0.65
C HIS A 131 -3.10 12.25 0.49
N GLU A 132 -3.18 10.99 0.86
CA GLU A 132 -3.97 10.54 2.02
C GLU A 132 -3.21 9.49 2.82
N VAL A 133 -3.49 9.46 4.12
CA VAL A 133 -3.33 8.25 4.93
C VAL A 133 -4.64 7.47 4.78
N VAL A 134 -4.56 6.25 4.25
CA VAL A 134 -5.74 5.40 4.01
C VAL A 134 -6.44 5.12 5.32
N GLN A 135 -7.78 5.12 5.30
CA GLN A 135 -8.61 4.85 6.48
C GLN A 135 -9.33 3.51 6.29
N ILE A 136 -9.40 2.72 7.36
CA ILE A 136 -10.29 1.56 7.45
C ILE A 136 -11.31 1.86 8.54
N GLY A 137 -12.56 2.09 8.13
CA GLY A 137 -13.58 2.63 9.02
C GLY A 137 -13.26 4.08 9.40
N ASN A 138 -13.10 4.34 10.70
CA ASN A 138 -12.75 5.67 11.22
C ASN A 138 -11.28 5.78 11.67
N ASP A 139 -10.50 4.71 11.48
CA ASP A 139 -9.13 4.61 11.97
C ASP A 139 -8.14 4.52 10.80
N GLU A 140 -6.95 5.10 10.98
CA GLU A 140 -5.86 4.98 10.02
C GLU A 140 -5.54 3.50 9.76
N ASP A 141 -5.26 3.18 8.51
CA ASP A 141 -4.72 1.89 8.12
C ASP A 141 -3.24 1.84 8.50
N SER A 142 -2.97 1.21 9.64
CA SER A 142 -1.67 1.21 10.30
C SER A 142 -1.32 -0.17 10.81
N THR A 143 -0.04 -0.55 10.66
CA THR A 143 0.47 -1.81 11.20
C THR A 143 0.45 -1.84 12.74
N ALA A 144 0.27 -0.69 13.40
CA ALA A 144 0.07 -0.61 14.84
C ALA A 144 -1.23 -1.30 15.30
N ARG A 145 -2.24 -1.38 14.43
CA ARG A 145 -3.54 -2.01 14.75
C ARG A 145 -3.37 -3.46 15.21
N ASP A 146 -2.50 -4.20 14.53
CA ASP A 146 -2.25 -5.61 14.83
C ASP A 146 -1.43 -5.80 16.10
N LEU A 147 -0.69 -4.77 16.56
CA LEU A 147 0.09 -4.86 17.79
C LEU A 147 -0.79 -5.02 19.04
N ASN A 148 -2.06 -4.63 18.97
CA ASN A 148 -3.04 -4.90 20.04
C ASN A 148 -3.26 -6.40 20.30
N LEU A 149 -2.90 -7.26 19.33
CA LEU A 149 -3.01 -8.71 19.44
C LEU A 149 -1.76 -9.34 20.10
N VAL A 150 -0.72 -8.55 20.35
CA VAL A 150 0.61 -9.03 20.72
C VAL A 150 0.82 -8.90 22.23
N THR A 151 1.19 -10.00 22.89
CA THR A 151 1.54 -10.02 24.33
C THR A 151 3.02 -9.71 24.58
N THR A 152 3.90 -10.01 23.61
CA THR A 152 5.34 -9.73 23.65
C THR A 152 5.80 -9.25 22.28
N SER A 153 6.26 -8.00 22.18
CA SER A 153 6.77 -7.44 20.92
C SER A 153 8.24 -7.04 21.05
N HIS A 154 8.94 -7.05 19.91
CA HIS A 154 10.23 -6.39 19.77
C HIS A 154 9.99 -4.92 19.39
N ASN A 155 11.05 -4.14 19.20
CA ASN A 155 10.96 -2.78 18.68
C ASN A 155 10.56 -2.86 17.18
N VAL A 156 9.26 -2.90 16.90
CA VAL A 156 8.70 -3.08 15.55
C VAL A 156 8.43 -1.71 14.94
N GLU A 157 8.85 -1.52 13.69
CA GLU A 157 8.54 -0.31 12.92
C GLU A 157 7.02 -0.16 12.74
N ILE A 158 6.48 1.03 12.97
CA ILE A 158 5.06 1.32 12.70
C ILE A 158 4.96 1.98 11.33
N ARG A 159 4.07 1.46 10.50
CA ARG A 159 3.87 1.93 9.13
C ARG A 159 2.41 2.27 8.91
N ASN A 160 2.17 3.42 8.29
CA ASN A 160 0.84 3.81 7.81
C ASN A 160 0.75 3.59 6.30
N HIS A 161 -0.42 3.16 5.85
CA HIS A 161 -0.74 3.04 4.45
C HIS A 161 -1.06 4.42 3.88
N VAL A 162 -0.33 4.83 2.84
CA VAL A 162 -0.39 6.17 2.25
C VAL A 162 -0.56 6.07 0.74
N ARG A 163 -1.41 6.93 0.19
CA ARG A 163 -1.49 7.17 -1.25
C ARG A 163 -1.13 8.59 -1.61
N MET A 164 -0.47 8.73 -2.75
CA MET A 164 -0.15 10.01 -3.36
C MET A 164 -0.65 10.02 -4.80
N VAL A 165 -1.40 11.05 -5.17
CA VAL A 165 -1.80 11.34 -6.55
C VAL A 165 -0.76 12.27 -7.15
N ILE A 166 -0.10 11.82 -8.22
CA ILE A 166 1.07 12.49 -8.81
C ILE A 166 0.77 12.83 -10.28
N SER A 167 1.23 13.99 -10.74
CA SER A 167 1.13 14.46 -12.13
C SER A 167 2.40 15.22 -12.54
N PRO A 168 2.81 15.20 -13.82
CA PRO A 168 2.26 14.42 -14.92
C PRO A 168 2.65 12.93 -14.83
N TYR A 169 1.92 12.09 -15.55
CA TYR A 169 2.39 10.74 -15.87
C TYR A 169 3.50 10.82 -16.93
N GLY A 170 4.67 10.25 -16.63
CA GLY A 170 5.81 10.16 -17.56
C GLY A 170 6.00 8.76 -18.13
N SER A 171 6.64 8.68 -19.29
CA SER A 171 7.09 7.42 -19.88
C SER A 171 8.30 6.84 -19.13
N HIS A 172 8.43 5.51 -19.11
CA HIS A 172 9.59 4.87 -18.52
C HIS A 172 10.91 5.26 -19.21
N ILE A 173 11.99 5.38 -18.45
CA ILE A 173 13.32 5.79 -18.94
C ILE A 173 13.97 4.82 -19.95
N TYR A 174 13.44 3.61 -20.12
CA TYR A 174 13.90 2.67 -21.15
C TYR A 174 13.17 2.83 -22.48
N GLN A 175 12.14 3.70 -22.56
CA GLN A 175 11.41 3.99 -23.79
C GLN A 175 12.13 5.02 -24.68
N PHE A 176 13.24 5.60 -24.21
CA PHE A 176 14.11 6.42 -25.04
C PHE A 176 14.65 5.59 -26.21
N ARG A 177 14.59 6.15 -27.42
CA ARG A 177 14.95 5.50 -28.69
C ARG A 177 16.43 5.12 -28.74
N SER A 178 17.28 5.83 -27.99
CA SER A 178 18.71 5.56 -27.92
C SER A 178 19.36 6.05 -26.63
N LYS A 179 20.53 5.51 -26.29
CA LYS A 179 21.37 6.02 -25.19
C LYS A 179 21.71 7.51 -25.36
N LYS A 180 21.88 7.97 -26.61
CA LYS A 180 22.16 9.37 -26.92
C LYS A 180 20.98 10.27 -26.54
N GLU A 181 19.75 9.85 -26.86
CA GLU A 181 18.54 10.59 -26.49
C GLU A 181 18.37 10.68 -24.97
N LEU A 182 18.57 9.57 -24.27
CA LEU A 182 18.53 9.54 -22.80
C LEU A 182 19.57 10.51 -22.20
N LEU A 183 20.81 10.50 -22.71
CA LEU A 183 21.85 11.43 -22.26
C LEU A 183 21.50 12.89 -22.56
N HIS A 184 20.90 13.18 -23.70
CA HIS A 184 20.40 14.53 -24.00
C HIS A 184 19.33 14.97 -23.01
N ALA A 185 18.37 14.11 -22.69
CA ALA A 185 17.35 14.43 -21.67
C ALA A 185 17.97 14.74 -20.31
N PHE A 186 19.00 13.98 -19.87
CA PHE A 186 19.72 14.30 -18.64
C PHE A 186 20.50 15.63 -18.73
N ILE A 187 21.12 15.93 -19.86
CA ILE A 187 21.83 17.19 -20.09
C ILE A 187 20.85 18.37 -20.02
N ASP A 188 19.67 18.24 -20.62
CA ASP A 188 18.64 19.27 -20.63
C ASP A 188 18.13 19.53 -19.21
N VAL A 189 17.88 18.48 -18.41
CA VAL A 189 17.51 18.59 -16.99
C VAL A 189 18.58 19.35 -16.18
N ILE A 190 19.87 19.13 -16.45
CA ILE A 190 20.96 19.81 -15.73
C ILE A 190 21.10 21.28 -16.15
N LYS A 191 20.83 21.59 -17.43
CA LYS A 191 21.06 22.94 -17.98
C LYS A 191 19.94 23.93 -17.67
N GLY A 192 18.74 23.45 -17.35
CA GLY A 192 17.57 24.28 -17.04
C GLY A 192 16.88 24.80 -18.29
#